data_AF-A0A285XNV1-F1
#
_entry.id   AF-A0A285XNV1-F1
#
_cell.length_a   1.000
_cell.length_b   1.000
_cell.length_c   1.000
_cell.angle_alpha   90.00
_cell.angle_beta   90.00
_cell.angle_gamma   90.00
#
_symmetry.space_group_name_H-M   'P 1'
#
loop_
_entity.id
_entity.type
_entity.pdbx_description
1 polymer ?
#
loop_
_entity_poly.entity_id
_entity_poly.type
_entity_poly.pdbx_seq_one_letter_code
_entity_poly.pdbx_strand_id
1 'polypeptide(L)'
;MSTRPDGTAASASEDGSLVRVKTFDDLFQELTEKARTRPEGSGTVAELDAGVHQIGKKIVEEAAEVWMAAEYEGDERTSEEISQLVYHLQVLMIAKGLTPADVWRHL
;
A
#
# COMPACT_ATOMS: atom_id res chain seq x y z
N MET A 1 33.94 -43.13 38.86
CA MET A 1 33.40 -41.77 39.10
C MET A 1 33.27 -41.10 37.74
N SER A 2 32.15 -41.31 37.08
CA SER A 2 31.90 -40.97 35.68
C SER A 2 30.67 -40.07 35.64
N THR A 3 30.86 -38.82 35.24
CA THR A 3 29.77 -37.87 35.01
C THR A 3 29.95 -37.32 33.60
N ARG A 4 29.16 -37.87 32.66
CA ARG A 4 28.85 -37.22 31.39
C ARG A 4 27.89 -36.06 31.69
N PRO A 5 28.01 -34.89 31.04
CA PRO A 5 26.95 -33.91 31.07
C PRO A 5 25.85 -34.31 30.08
N ASP A 6 24.60 -34.26 30.55
CA ASP A 6 23.37 -34.42 29.78
C ASP A 6 23.29 -33.35 28.69
N GLY A 7 23.32 -33.79 27.43
CA GLY A 7 22.99 -32.96 26.27
C GLY A 7 21.50 -33.09 25.96
N THR A 8 20.67 -32.32 26.65
CA THR A 8 19.25 -32.15 26.30
C THR A 8 18.99 -30.69 25.93
N ALA A 9 18.77 -30.52 24.62
CA ALA A 9 17.95 -29.55 23.89
C ALA A 9 17.83 -28.09 24.40
N ALA A 10 18.28 -27.17 23.55
CA ALA A 10 17.48 -25.99 23.22
C ALA A 10 17.40 -25.89 21.70
N SER A 11 16.27 -26.32 21.13
CA SER A 11 15.90 -25.99 19.75
C SER A 11 15.66 -24.48 19.69
N ALA A 12 16.54 -23.74 19.02
CA ALA A 12 16.25 -22.37 18.65
C ALA A 12 15.12 -22.38 17.61
N SER A 13 13.90 -22.05 18.06
CA SER A 13 12.81 -21.67 17.18
C SER A 13 13.12 -20.28 16.63
N GLU A 14 13.67 -20.22 15.43
CA GLU A 14 13.72 -18.99 14.65
C GLU A 14 12.35 -18.75 14.01
N ASP A 15 11.37 -18.32 14.81
CA ASP A 15 10.16 -17.70 14.27
C ASP A 15 10.42 -16.19 14.11
N GLY A 16 11.25 -15.88 13.10
CA GLY A 16 11.43 -14.54 12.59
C GLY A 16 10.44 -14.28 11.46
N SER A 17 9.13 -14.32 11.75
CA SER A 17 8.12 -13.78 10.84
C SER A 17 8.34 -12.28 10.69
N LEU A 18 9.24 -11.90 9.78
CA LEU A 18 9.35 -10.55 9.27
C LEU A 18 8.04 -10.27 8.53
N VAL A 19 7.14 -9.54 9.19
CA VAL A 19 5.93 -9.01 8.55
C VAL A 19 6.40 -8.20 7.34
N ARG A 20 6.13 -8.72 6.13
CA ARG A 20 6.49 -8.04 4.89
C ARG A 20 5.68 -6.74 4.82
N VAL A 21 6.35 -5.61 5.04
CA VAL A 21 5.76 -4.27 4.86
C VAL A 21 5.56 -4.02 3.37
N LYS A 22 4.37 -3.58 3.00
CA LYS A 22 4.04 -3.21 1.62
C LYS A 22 4.75 -1.89 1.27
N THR A 23 5.49 -1.87 0.18
CA THR A 23 6.14 -0.66 -0.33
C THR A 23 5.25 0.08 -1.33
N PHE A 24 5.63 1.32 -1.66
CA PHE A 24 4.98 2.09 -2.72
C PHE A 24 5.01 1.34 -4.06
N ASP A 25 6.14 0.72 -4.40
CA ASP A 25 6.32 -0.04 -5.62
C ASP A 25 5.53 -1.37 -5.61
N ASP A 26 5.44 -2.05 -4.47
CA ASP A 26 4.60 -3.26 -4.34
C ASP A 26 3.12 -2.95 -4.60
N LEU A 27 2.61 -1.83 -4.06
CA LEU A 27 1.26 -1.36 -4.35
C LEU A 27 1.10 -1.06 -5.84
N PHE A 28 2.04 -0.33 -6.44
CA PHE A 28 1.93 0.06 -7.84
C PHE A 28 1.91 -1.15 -8.77
N GLN A 29 2.75 -2.15 -8.47
CA GLN A 29 2.76 -3.42 -9.19
C GLN A 29 1.43 -4.16 -9.05
N GLU A 30 0.87 -4.25 -7.84
CA GLU A 30 -0.42 -4.90 -7.60
C GLU A 30 -1.56 -4.22 -8.36
N LEU A 31 -1.64 -2.89 -8.33
CA LEU A 31 -2.66 -2.12 -9.02
C LEU A 31 -2.51 -2.23 -10.54
N THR A 32 -1.28 -2.23 -11.04
CA THR A 32 -0.98 -2.46 -12.47
C THR A 32 -1.44 -3.85 -12.90
N GLU A 33 -1.22 -4.87 -12.07
CA GLU A 33 -1.67 -6.23 -12.35
C GLU A 33 -3.21 -6.33 -12.34
N LYS A 34 -3.89 -5.66 -11.40
CA LYS A 34 -5.36 -5.55 -11.39
C LYS A 34 -5.87 -4.85 -12.65
N ALA A 35 -5.23 -3.78 -13.09
CA ALA A 35 -5.58 -3.07 -14.32
C ALA A 35 -5.44 -3.98 -15.56
N ARG A 36 -4.43 -4.85 -15.58
CA ARG A 36 -4.17 -5.81 -16.67
C ARG A 36 -5.13 -7.01 -16.67
N THR A 37 -5.32 -7.63 -15.51
CA THR A 37 -6.10 -8.88 -15.37
C THR A 37 -7.59 -8.64 -15.20
N ARG A 38 -7.96 -7.42 -14.80
CA ARG A 38 -9.35 -6.96 -14.63
C ARG A 38 -10.22 -7.93 -13.82
N PRO A 39 -9.81 -8.32 -12.60
CA PRO A 39 -10.57 -9.27 -11.80
C PRO A 39 -11.95 -8.70 -11.44
N GLU A 40 -12.98 -9.56 -11.47
CA GLU A 40 -14.35 -9.18 -11.15
C GLU A 40 -14.45 -8.60 -9.73
N GLY A 41 -15.26 -7.55 -9.57
CA GLY A 41 -15.45 -6.86 -8.29
C GLY A 41 -14.27 -5.99 -7.83
N SER A 42 -13.23 -5.81 -8.65
CA SER A 42 -12.10 -4.94 -8.29
C SER A 42 -12.50 -3.47 -8.28
N GLY A 43 -12.38 -2.83 -7.11
CA GLY A 43 -12.53 -1.37 -6.97
C GLY A 43 -11.57 -0.59 -7.88
N THR A 44 -10.33 -1.05 -8.01
CA THR A 44 -9.33 -0.46 -8.93
C THR A 44 -9.82 -0.46 -10.38
N VAL A 45 -10.39 -1.57 -10.84
CA VAL A 45 -10.91 -1.67 -12.21
C VAL A 45 -12.11 -0.74 -12.40
N ALA A 46 -13.04 -0.73 -11.44
CA ALA A 46 -14.20 0.16 -11.48
C ALA A 46 -13.80 1.63 -11.54
N GLU A 47 -12.78 2.03 -10.78
CA GLU A 47 -12.28 3.40 -10.76
C GLU A 47 -11.56 3.79 -12.07
N LEU A 48 -10.76 2.89 -12.62
CA LEU A 48 -10.14 3.06 -13.95
C LEU A 48 -11.19 3.21 -15.05
N ASP A 49 -12.24 2.40 -15.01
CA ASP A 49 -13.35 2.45 -15.97
C ASP A 49 -14.18 3.74 -15.83
N ALA A 50 -14.29 4.28 -14.61
CA ALA A 50 -14.93 5.57 -14.34
C ALA A 50 -14.13 6.77 -14.88
N GLY A 51 -12.83 6.58 -15.11
CA GLY A 51 -11.95 7.50 -15.81
C GLY A 51 -11.36 8.63 -14.95
N VAL A 52 -10.42 9.36 -15.54
CA VAL A 52 -9.56 10.36 -14.87
C VAL A 52 -10.35 11.40 -14.06
N HIS A 53 -11.52 11.82 -14.53
CA HIS A 53 -12.32 12.81 -13.81
C HIS A 53 -12.84 12.28 -12.45
N GLN A 54 -13.27 11.01 -12.40
CA GLN A 54 -13.78 10.41 -11.16
C GLN A 54 -12.64 10.09 -10.20
N ILE A 55 -11.52 9.56 -10.72
CA ILE A 55 -10.28 9.37 -9.94
C ILE A 55 -9.83 10.71 -9.33
N GLY A 56 -9.84 11.78 -10.13
CA GLY A 56 -9.47 13.12 -9.67
C GLY A 56 -10.36 13.67 -8.54
N LYS A 57 -11.67 13.37 -8.57
CA LYS A 57 -12.56 13.71 -7.46
C LYS A 57 -12.18 13.00 -6.17
N LYS A 58 -11.85 11.71 -6.25
CA LYS A 58 -11.37 10.94 -5.09
C LYS A 58 -10.08 11.49 -4.52
N ILE A 59 -9.11 11.84 -5.36
CA ILE A 59 -7.87 12.49 -4.89
C ILE A 59 -8.16 13.78 -4.11
N VAL A 60 -9.11 14.60 -4.57
CA VAL A 60 -9.48 15.85 -3.88
C VAL A 60 -10.22 15.57 -2.57
N GLU A 61 -11.10 14.57 -2.54
CA GLU A 61 -11.81 14.09 -1.34
C GLU A 61 -10.81 13.63 -0.28
N GLU A 62 -9.93 12.68 -0.62
CA GLU A 62 -8.92 12.15 0.32
C GLU A 62 -7.92 13.23 0.75
N ALA A 63 -7.54 14.16 -0.12
CA ALA A 63 -6.65 15.26 0.27
C ALA A 63 -7.28 16.17 1.33
N ALA A 64 -8.60 16.40 1.26
CA ALA A 64 -9.33 17.12 2.28
C ALA A 64 -9.43 16.30 3.57
N GLU A 65 -9.70 15.00 3.47
CA GLU A 65 -9.78 14.10 4.63
C GLU A 65 -8.43 13.94 5.33
N VAL A 66 -7.32 13.81 4.60
CA VAL A 66 -5.95 13.82 5.16
C VAL A 66 -5.72 15.07 6.00
N TRP A 67 -6.07 16.25 5.49
CA TRP A 67 -5.89 17.50 6.23
C TRP A 67 -6.77 17.51 7.49
N MET A 68 -8.04 17.15 7.37
CA MET A 68 -8.95 17.10 8.51
C MET A 68 -8.50 16.10 9.58
N ALA A 69 -8.10 14.90 9.18
CA ALA A 69 -7.63 13.87 10.10
C ALA A 69 -6.36 14.29 10.82
N ALA A 70 -5.41 14.90 10.11
CA ALA A 70 -4.16 15.39 10.68
C ALA A 70 -4.39 16.48 11.74
N GLU A 71 -5.37 17.35 11.55
CA GLU A 71 -5.66 18.43 12.49
C GLU A 71 -6.54 18.00 13.66
N TYR A 72 -7.45 17.03 13.46
CA TYR A 72 -8.56 16.80 14.39
C TYR A 72 -8.77 15.34 14.85
N GLU A 73 -8.17 14.35 14.19
CA GLU A 73 -8.55 12.93 14.39
C GLU A 73 -7.39 12.02 14.79
N GLY A 74 -6.15 12.51 14.68
CA GLY A 74 -4.94 11.85 15.21
C GLY A 74 -4.28 10.86 14.25
N ASP A 75 -3.17 10.27 14.70
CA ASP A 75 -2.23 9.55 13.84
C ASP A 75 -2.83 8.34 13.12
N GLU A 76 -3.70 7.56 13.79
CA GLU A 76 -4.32 6.37 13.21
C GLU A 76 -5.17 6.76 11.99
N ARG A 77 -6.10 7.70 12.18
CA ARG A 77 -6.98 8.14 11.09
C ARG A 77 -6.22 8.88 10.01
N THR A 78 -5.24 9.71 10.39
CA THR A 78 -4.36 10.39 9.44
C THR A 78 -3.63 9.39 8.54
N SER A 79 -3.10 8.31 9.13
CA SER A 79 -2.41 7.27 8.37
C SER A 79 -3.34 6.52 7.42
N GLU A 80 -4.60 6.32 7.82
CA GLU A 80 -5.63 5.72 6.98
C GLU A 80 -5.92 6.60 5.76
N GLU A 81 -6.20 7.89 5.93
CA GLU A 81 -6.47 8.79 4.79
C GLU A 81 -5.27 8.97 3.88
N ILE A 82 -4.05 9.04 4.43
CA ILE A 82 -2.84 9.08 3.61
C ILE A 82 -2.73 7.81 2.76
N SER A 83 -3.09 6.65 3.31
CA SER A 83 -3.07 5.39 2.57
C SER A 83 -4.07 5.38 1.40
N GLN A 84 -5.27 5.94 1.61
CA GLN A 84 -6.30 6.07 0.58
C GLN A 84 -5.87 7.06 -0.51
N LEU A 85 -5.32 8.21 -0.12
CA LEU A 85 -4.78 9.19 -1.05
C LEU A 85 -3.66 8.60 -1.92
N VAL A 86 -2.71 7.87 -1.33
CA VAL A 86 -1.63 7.19 -2.07
C VAL A 86 -2.19 6.16 -3.04
N TYR A 87 -3.20 5.39 -2.64
CA TYR A 87 -3.91 4.45 -3.51
C TYR A 87 -4.50 5.17 -4.74
N HIS A 88 -5.30 6.22 -4.55
CA HIS A 88 -5.94 6.94 -5.65
C HIS A 88 -4.94 7.66 -6.56
N LEU A 89 -3.83 8.18 -6.01
CA LEU A 89 -2.73 8.72 -6.81
C LEU A 89 -2.10 7.67 -7.72
N GLN A 90 -1.87 6.45 -7.22
CA GLN A 90 -1.33 5.37 -8.05
C GLN A 90 -2.33 4.86 -9.10
N VAL A 91 -3.63 4.84 -8.79
CA VAL A 91 -4.68 4.56 -9.80
C VAL A 91 -4.66 5.63 -10.91
N LEU A 92 -4.52 6.91 -10.55
CA LEU A 92 -4.36 8.00 -11.53
C LEU A 92 -3.10 7.83 -12.38
N MET A 93 -1.97 7.45 -11.78
CA MET A 93 -0.73 7.17 -12.51
C MET A 93 -0.97 6.12 -13.60
N ILE A 94 -1.63 5.00 -13.25
CA ILE A 94 -1.98 3.93 -14.20
C ILE A 94 -2.91 4.46 -15.30
N ALA A 95 -3.98 5.19 -14.94
CA ALA A 95 -4.92 5.78 -15.90
C ALA A 95 -4.24 6.75 -16.89
N LYS A 96 -3.13 7.37 -16.46
CA LYS A 96 -2.34 8.33 -17.26
C LYS A 96 -1.13 7.70 -17.95
N GLY A 97 -0.81 6.43 -17.69
CA GLY A 97 0.37 5.75 -18.23
C GLY A 97 1.69 6.23 -17.61
N LEU A 98 1.68 6.68 -16.35
CA LEU A 98 2.84 7.15 -15.62
C LEU A 98 3.41 6.04 -14.71
N THR A 99 4.73 6.01 -14.59
CA THR A 99 5.47 5.14 -13.66
C THR A 99 5.88 5.87 -12.39
N PRO A 100 6.22 5.17 -11.29
CA PRO A 100 6.82 5.80 -10.12
C PRO A 100 8.08 6.62 -10.46
N ALA A 101 8.90 6.15 -11.41
CA ALA A 101 10.09 6.89 -11.86
C ALA A 101 9.74 8.24 -12.51
N ASP A 102 8.62 8.32 -13.25
CA ASP A 102 8.14 9.57 -13.84
C ASP A 102 7.73 10.60 -12.78
N VAL A 103 7.32 10.15 -11.58
CA VAL A 103 7.01 11.02 -10.44
C VAL A 103 8.29 11.38 -9.68
N TRP A 104 9.11 10.39 -9.35
CA TRP A 104 10.32 10.58 -8.54
C TRP A 104 11.38 11.46 -9.19
N ARG A 105 11.44 11.56 -10.51
CA ARG A 105 12.33 12.50 -11.21
C ARG A 105 12.10 13.98 -10.86
N HIS A 106 11.01 14.30 -10.15
CA HIS A 106 10.65 15.65 -9.72
C HIS A 106 10.94 15.94 -8.24
N LEU A 107 11.48 14.98 -7.48
CA LEU A 107 11.92 15.13 -6.10
C LEU A 107 13.45 15.08 -5.99
#